data_AF-A0A1H9DIR8-F1
#
_entry.id   AF-A0A1H9DIR8-F1
#
_cell.length_a   1.000
_cell.length_b   1.000
_cell.length_c   1.000
_cell.angle_alpha   90.00
_cell.angle_beta   90.00
_cell.angle_gamma   90.00
#
_symmetry.space_group_name_H-M   'P 1'
#
loop_
_entity.id
_entity.type
_entity.pdbx_description
1 polymer ?
#
loop_
_entity_poly.entity_id
_entity_poly.type
_entity_poly.pdbx_seq_one_letter_code
_entity_poly.pdbx_strand_id
1 'polypeptide(L)'
;MHRRLRNLRFWILVFAVGWLTMVVISIASWPEPGEDTPQDLAAEVTEALRANDFHRLEPLLAVGGEDVAKSTTEHFSTARVEGGFYRNGTVVVQYTRDGTRSEFKMPVEEQDGRYVVNPVVTPTG
;
A
#
# COMPACT_ATOMS: atom_id res chain seq x y z
N MET A 1 19.65 -18.19 48.43
CA MET A 1 18.82 -18.46 47.22
C MET A 1 17.94 -17.28 46.76
N HIS A 2 17.38 -16.44 47.65
CA HIS A 2 16.46 -15.34 47.25
C HIS A 2 17.07 -14.19 46.41
N ARG A 3 18.37 -13.89 46.53
CA ARG A 3 19.03 -12.83 45.71
C ARG A 3 19.10 -13.17 44.21
N ARG A 4 19.30 -14.45 43.85
CA ARG A 4 19.36 -14.89 42.44
C ARG A 4 17.99 -14.80 41.75
N LEU A 5 16.91 -15.16 42.46
CA LEU A 5 15.54 -15.05 41.96
C LEU A 5 15.13 -13.58 41.72
N ARG A 6 15.59 -12.65 42.56
CA ARG A 6 15.29 -11.22 42.42
C ARG A 6 15.99 -10.59 41.21
N ASN A 7 17.25 -10.95 40.96
CA ASN A 7 17.96 -10.50 39.77
C ASN A 7 17.35 -11.08 38.49
N LEU A 8 16.93 -12.35 38.49
CA LEU A 8 16.28 -12.96 37.34
C LEU A 8 14.94 -12.27 37.01
N ARG A 9 14.10 -12.01 38.03
CA ARG A 9 12.84 -11.28 37.87
C ARG A 9 13.05 -9.86 37.31
N PHE A 10 14.09 -9.17 37.80
CA PHE A 10 14.43 -7.84 37.31
C PHE A 10 14.83 -7.87 35.82
N TRP A 11 15.72 -8.79 35.43
CA TRP A 11 16.15 -8.92 34.03
C TRP A 11 15.03 -9.35 33.09
N ILE A 12 14.11 -10.22 33.52
CA ILE A 12 12.92 -10.60 32.75
C ILE A 12 12.01 -9.39 32.53
N LEU A 13 11.78 -8.57 33.55
CA LEU A 13 10.98 -7.34 33.42
C LEU A 13 11.63 -6.33 32.49
N VAL A 14 12.94 -6.11 32.62
CA VAL A 14 13.70 -5.21 31.72
C VAL A 14 13.65 -5.71 30.28
N PHE A 15 13.79 -7.01 30.06
CA PHE A 15 13.69 -7.61 28.73
C PHE A 15 12.28 -7.47 28.16
N ALA A 16 11.25 -7.77 28.95
CA ALA A 16 9.86 -7.65 28.51
C ALA A 16 9.51 -6.21 28.14
N VAL A 17 9.92 -5.23 28.96
CA VAL A 17 9.70 -3.80 28.67
C VAL A 17 10.48 -3.39 27.43
N GLY A 18 11.77 -3.72 27.33
CA GLY A 18 12.60 -3.36 26.18
C GLY A 18 12.10 -3.97 24.87
N TRP A 19 11.69 -5.24 24.91
CA TRP A 19 11.09 -5.92 23.76
C TRP A 19 9.77 -5.26 23.35
N LEU A 20 8.89 -4.96 24.31
CA LEU A 20 7.60 -4.34 24.02
C LEU A 20 7.77 -2.91 23.48
N THR A 21 8.74 -2.14 24.00
CA THR A 21 9.09 -0.82 23.44
C THR A 21 9.62 -0.94 22.00
N MET A 22 10.47 -1.93 21.71
CA MET A 22 10.98 -2.17 20.35
C MET A 22 9.85 -2.53 19.39
N VAL A 23 8.90 -3.37 19.81
CA VAL A 23 7.71 -3.73 19.02
C VAL A 23 6.85 -2.50 18.74
N VAL A 24 6.59 -1.65 19.74
CA VAL A 24 5.79 -0.43 19.57
C VAL A 24 6.45 0.55 18.59
N ILE A 25 7.76 0.75 18.69
CA ILE A 25 8.51 1.60 17.74
C ILE A 25 8.43 1.04 16.32
N SER A 26 8.54 -0.28 16.18
CA SER A 26 8.48 -0.94 14.87
C SER A 26 7.09 -0.75 14.22
N ILE A 27 6.01 -0.86 15.00
CA ILE A 27 4.64 -0.63 14.51
C ILE A 27 4.44 0.85 14.15
N ALA A 28 4.90 1.78 14.99
CA ALA A 28 4.76 3.21 14.75
C ALA A 28 5.57 3.73 13.56
N SER A 29 6.59 2.98 13.13
CA SER A 29 7.42 3.34 11.96
C SER A 29 6.85 2.88 10.63
N TRP A 30 5.76 2.12 10.62
CA TRP A 30 5.13 1.72 9.36
C TRP A 30 4.41 2.92 8.74
N PRO A 31 4.67 3.22 7.46
CA PRO A 31 3.93 4.24 6.75
C PRO A 31 2.44 3.87 6.76
N GLU A 32 1.61 4.82 7.13
CA GLU A 32 0.16 4.67 7.10
C GLU A 32 -0.30 4.40 5.65
N PRO A 33 -1.16 3.39 5.43
CA PRO A 33 -1.64 3.05 4.09
C PRO A 33 -2.48 4.17 3.48
N GLY A 34 -2.43 4.30 2.16
CA GLY A 34 -3.12 5.33 1.39
C GLY A 34 -2.40 6.67 1.34
N GLU A 35 -3.10 7.70 0.85
CA GLU A 35 -2.57 9.06 0.68
C GLU A 35 -3.49 10.10 1.32
N ASP A 36 -2.94 11.29 1.59
CA ASP A 36 -3.67 12.40 2.23
C ASP A 36 -4.73 13.01 1.31
N THR A 37 -4.53 12.94 -0.02
CA THR A 37 -5.48 13.46 -0.99
C THR A 37 -5.72 12.47 -2.15
N PRO A 38 -6.90 12.49 -2.80
CA PRO A 38 -7.16 11.66 -3.97
C PRO A 38 -6.27 12.00 -5.17
N GLN A 39 -5.77 13.23 -5.26
CA GLN A 39 -4.86 13.66 -6.32
C GLN A 39 -3.47 13.05 -6.12
N ASP A 40 -2.97 13.06 -4.88
CA ASP A 40 -1.69 12.44 -4.53
C ASP A 40 -1.77 10.92 -4.68
N LEU A 41 -2.89 10.31 -4.27
CA LEU A 41 -3.19 8.90 -4.54
C LEU A 41 -3.10 8.57 -6.03
N ALA A 42 -3.70 9.40 -6.90
CA ALA A 42 -3.65 9.18 -8.33
C ALA A 42 -2.22 9.27 -8.87
N ALA A 43 -1.41 10.20 -8.38
CA ALA A 43 -0.02 10.36 -8.77
C ALA A 43 0.82 9.16 -8.34
N GLU A 44 0.72 8.74 -7.07
CA GLU A 44 1.52 7.65 -6.52
C GLU A 44 1.14 6.29 -7.13
N VAL A 45 -0.16 6.02 -7.30
CA VAL A 45 -0.63 4.81 -8.00
C VAL A 45 -0.12 4.79 -9.45
N THR A 46 -0.16 5.93 -10.15
CA THR A 46 0.35 6.01 -11.52
C THR A 46 1.85 5.74 -11.59
N GLU A 47 2.62 6.30 -10.65
CA GLU A 47 4.06 6.10 -10.58
C GLU A 47 4.41 4.66 -10.22
N ALA A 48 3.72 4.04 -9.25
CA ALA A 48 3.91 2.64 -8.89
C ALA A 48 3.65 1.71 -10.08
N LEU A 49 2.56 1.93 -10.84
CA LEU A 49 2.25 1.15 -12.04
C LEU A 49 3.28 1.39 -13.16
N ARG A 50 3.74 2.64 -13.33
CA ARG A 50 4.76 3.01 -14.33
C ARG A 50 6.11 2.38 -14.02
N ALA A 51 6.50 2.37 -12.75
CA ALA A 51 7.75 1.79 -12.26
C ALA A 51 7.68 0.25 -12.15
N ASN A 52 6.49 -0.34 -12.31
CA ASN A 52 6.22 -1.76 -12.05
C ASN A 52 6.59 -2.17 -10.61
N ASP A 53 6.36 -1.27 -9.65
CA ASP A 53 6.73 -1.45 -8.26
C ASP A 53 5.50 -1.80 -7.42
N PHE A 54 5.32 -3.10 -7.16
CA PHE A 54 4.17 -3.59 -6.39
C PHE A 54 4.27 -3.23 -4.91
N HIS A 55 5.47 -3.04 -4.36
CA HIS A 55 5.65 -2.65 -2.96
C HIS A 55 5.19 -1.21 -2.73
N ARG A 56 5.26 -0.35 -3.76
CA ARG A 56 4.66 0.98 -3.74
C ARG A 56 3.16 0.96 -3.94
N LEU A 57 2.65 0.01 -4.72
CA LEU A 57 1.21 -0.10 -4.97
C LEU A 57 0.44 -0.70 -3.79
N GLU A 58 1.00 -1.73 -3.14
CA GLU A 58 0.37 -2.47 -2.04
C GLU A 58 -0.26 -1.59 -0.94
N PRO A 59 0.45 -0.62 -0.34
CA PRO A 59 -0.13 0.21 0.73
C PRO A 59 -1.23 1.16 0.25
N LEU A 60 -1.38 1.35 -1.07
CA LEU A 60 -2.41 2.20 -1.66
C LEU A 60 -3.70 1.43 -1.93
N LEU A 61 -3.70 0.10 -1.81
CA LEU A 61 -4.86 -0.73 -2.06
C LEU A 61 -5.75 -0.85 -0.82
N ALA A 62 -7.05 -0.64 -1.01
CA ALA A 62 -8.06 -0.87 0.04
C ALA A 62 -8.18 -2.36 0.40
N VAL A 63 -8.00 -3.24 -0.60
CA VAL A 63 -8.17 -4.69 -0.49
C VAL A 63 -7.18 -5.41 -1.40
N GLY A 64 -6.80 -6.63 -1.01
CA GLY A 64 -6.08 -7.57 -1.87
C GLY A 64 -4.60 -7.79 -1.55
N GLY A 65 -3.98 -6.92 -0.75
CA GLY A 65 -2.59 -7.08 -0.29
C GLY A 65 -1.57 -7.31 -1.42
N GLU A 66 -0.45 -7.94 -1.07
CA GLU A 66 0.70 -8.20 -1.98
C GLU A 66 0.29 -8.90 -3.28
N ASP A 67 -0.55 -9.95 -3.23
CA ASP A 67 -0.91 -10.75 -4.41
C ASP A 67 -1.66 -9.92 -5.48
N VAL A 68 -2.58 -9.07 -5.04
CA VAL A 68 -3.34 -8.20 -5.95
C VAL A 68 -2.46 -7.07 -6.47
N ALA A 69 -1.59 -6.50 -5.63
CA ALA A 69 -0.63 -5.48 -6.07
C ALA A 69 0.32 -6.03 -7.14
N LYS A 70 0.83 -7.25 -6.96
CA LYS A 70 1.69 -7.93 -7.91
C LYS A 70 0.97 -8.26 -9.21
N SER A 71 -0.22 -8.86 -9.15
CA SER A 71 -1.02 -9.14 -10.34
C SER A 71 -1.37 -7.87 -11.13
N THR A 72 -1.70 -6.78 -10.42
CA THR A 72 -2.01 -5.49 -11.05
C THR A 72 -0.77 -4.91 -11.72
N THR A 73 0.37 -4.82 -11.04
CA THR A 73 1.61 -4.29 -11.66
C THR A 73 2.09 -5.17 -12.82
N GLU A 74 2.01 -6.50 -12.70
CA GLU A 74 2.31 -7.44 -13.79
C GLU A 74 1.41 -7.21 -15.01
N HIS A 75 0.13 -6.87 -14.81
CA HIS A 75 -0.74 -6.48 -15.91
C HIS A 75 -0.14 -5.31 -16.70
N PHE A 76 0.45 -4.31 -16.03
CA PHE A 76 1.05 -3.15 -16.70
C PHE A 76 2.48 -3.38 -17.20
N SER A 77 3.10 -4.56 -16.99
CA SER A 77 4.49 -4.83 -17.40
C SER A 77 4.75 -4.65 -18.90
N THR A 78 3.75 -4.94 -19.75
CA THR A 78 3.82 -4.76 -21.21
C THR A 78 3.13 -3.47 -21.67
N ALA A 79 2.58 -2.68 -20.74
CA ALA A 79 1.89 -1.45 -21.03
C ALA A 79 2.77 -0.24 -20.73
N ARG A 80 2.65 0.80 -21.55
CA ARG A 80 3.25 2.11 -21.28
C ARG A 80 2.25 2.97 -20.53
N VAL A 81 2.49 3.21 -19.25
CA VAL A 81 1.67 4.14 -18.44
C VAL A 81 2.01 5.58 -18.81
N GLU A 82 1.02 6.31 -19.36
CA GLU A 82 1.19 7.69 -19.81
C GLU A 82 0.98 8.69 -18.66
N GLY A 83 -0.06 8.48 -17.86
CA GLY A 83 -0.39 9.35 -16.73
C GLY A 83 -1.66 8.88 -16.01
N GLY A 84 -2.03 9.56 -14.94
CA GLY A 84 -3.27 9.29 -14.25
C GLY A 84 -3.79 10.51 -13.51
N PHE A 85 -5.09 10.51 -13.24
CA PHE A 85 -5.79 11.59 -12.58
C PHE A 85 -6.99 11.07 -11.78
N TYR A 86 -7.33 11.81 -10.73
CA TYR A 86 -8.56 11.59 -10.00
C TYR A 86 -9.75 12.28 -10.68
N ARG A 87 -10.85 11.56 -10.88
CA ARG A 87 -12.12 12.10 -11.38
C ARG A 87 -13.29 11.36 -10.76
N ASN A 88 -14.21 12.09 -10.13
CA ASN A 88 -15.51 11.58 -9.65
C ASN A 88 -15.42 10.33 -8.76
N GLY A 89 -14.51 10.29 -7.78
CA GLY A 89 -14.36 9.12 -6.89
C GLY A 89 -13.58 7.96 -7.52
N THR A 90 -12.80 8.20 -8.57
CA THR A 90 -12.06 7.16 -9.29
C THR A 90 -10.69 7.69 -9.72
N VAL A 91 -9.64 6.92 -9.47
CA VAL A 91 -8.33 7.11 -10.10
C VAL A 91 -8.38 6.49 -11.50
N VAL A 92 -8.14 7.30 -12.51
CA VAL A 92 -8.08 6.88 -13.91
C VAL A 92 -6.62 6.88 -14.35
N VAL A 93 -6.10 5.72 -14.71
CA VAL A 93 -4.74 5.55 -15.24
C VAL A 93 -4.84 5.30 -16.73
N GLN A 94 -4.16 6.14 -17.51
CA GLN A 94 -4.10 6.04 -18.96
C GLN A 94 -2.83 5.30 -19.36
N TYR A 95 -3.00 4.26 -20.17
CA TYR A 95 -1.89 3.43 -20.63
C TYR A 95 -2.06 3.05 -22.09
N THR A 96 -0.96 2.71 -22.73
CA THR A 96 -0.93 2.22 -24.11
C THR A 96 -0.32 0.82 -24.13
N ARG A 97 -1.04 -0.16 -24.69
CA ARG A 97 -0.56 -1.53 -24.91
C ARG A 97 -0.76 -1.89 -26.38
N ASP A 98 0.27 -2.43 -27.02
CA ASP A 98 0.23 -2.83 -28.44
C ASP A 98 -0.27 -1.72 -29.38
N GLY A 99 0.07 -0.45 -29.07
CA GLY A 99 -0.36 0.73 -29.83
C GLY A 99 -1.80 1.19 -29.56
N THR A 100 -2.55 0.49 -28.71
CA THR A 100 -3.90 0.85 -28.30
C THR A 100 -3.89 1.59 -26.96
N ARG A 101 -4.41 2.82 -26.94
CA ARG A 101 -4.61 3.57 -25.69
C ARG A 101 -5.86 3.06 -24.98
N SER A 102 -5.76 2.87 -23.68
CA SER A 102 -6.82 2.38 -22.81
C SER A 102 -6.78 3.09 -21.46
N GLU A 103 -7.89 3.01 -20.72
CA GLU A 103 -8.02 3.57 -19.38
C GLU A 103 -8.27 2.44 -18.39
N PHE A 104 -7.55 2.46 -17.28
CA PHE A 104 -7.80 1.62 -16.12
C PHE A 104 -8.40 2.48 -15.01
N LYS A 105 -9.52 2.04 -14.45
CA LYS A 105 -10.32 2.82 -13.50
C LYS A 105 -10.35 2.09 -12.17
N MET A 106 -9.90 2.77 -11.12
CA MET A 106 -9.90 2.24 -9.77
C MET A 106 -10.73 3.15 -8.87
N PRO A 107 -11.88 2.68 -8.36
CA PRO A 107 -12.64 3.40 -7.36
C PRO A 107 -11.77 3.82 -6.17
N VAL A 108 -11.99 5.02 -5.67
CA VAL A 108 -11.33 5.54 -4.46
C VAL A 108 -12.26 5.34 -3.28
N GLU A 109 -11.68 4.86 -2.18
CA GLU A 109 -12.33 4.72 -0.89
C GLU A 109 -11.53 5.52 0.14
N GLU A 110 -12.20 6.03 1.18
CA GLU A 110 -11.56 6.68 2.32
C GLU A 110 -11.57 5.69 3.49
N GLN A 111 -10.39 5.36 4.00
CA GLN A 111 -10.19 4.45 5.13
C GLN A 111 -9.33 5.14 6.18
N ASP A 112 -9.85 5.25 7.41
CA ASP A 112 -9.14 5.86 8.55
C ASP A 112 -8.59 7.28 8.25
N GLY A 113 -9.30 8.06 7.41
CA GLY A 113 -8.90 9.42 7.02
C GLY A 113 -7.88 9.49 5.89
N ARG A 114 -7.55 8.36 5.25
CA ARG A 114 -6.61 8.24 4.13
C ARG A 114 -7.33 7.70 2.90
N TYR A 115 -6.91 8.12 1.73
CA TYR A 115 -7.48 7.68 0.46
C TYR A 115 -6.74 6.46 -0.08
N VAL A 116 -7.50 5.43 -0.45
CA VAL A 116 -7.01 4.17 -1.02
C VAL A 116 -7.78 3.83 -2.29
N VAL A 117 -7.19 3.02 -3.16
CA VAL A 117 -7.84 2.54 -4.38
C VAL A 117 -8.31 1.10 -4.22
N ASN A 118 -9.47 0.80 -4.78
CA ASN A 118 -9.94 -0.56 -4.92
C ASN A 118 -9.73 -1.00 -6.38
N PRO A 119 -8.80 -1.92 -6.67
CA PRO A 119 -8.61 -2.45 -8.01
C PRO A 119 -9.73 -3.47 -8.28
N VAL A 120 -10.95 -2.98 -8.42
CA VAL A 120 -12.05 -3.78 -8.96
C VAL A 120 -11.72 -4.01 -10.43
N VAL A 121 -11.07 -5.13 -10.73
CA VAL A 121 -10.97 -5.63 -12.09
C VAL A 121 -12.38 -6.00 -12.51
N THR A 122 -13.14 -5.05 -13.05
CA THR A 122 -14.42 -5.36 -13.68
C THR A 122 -14.11 -6.34 -14.81
N PRO A 123 -14.56 -7.60 -14.75
CA PRO A 123 -14.38 -8.54 -15.84
C PRO A 123 -15.17 -7.96 -17.00
N THR A 124 -14.47 -7.41 -17.98
CA THR A 124 -15.07 -7.06 -19.26
C THR A 124 -15.21 -8.38 -20.01
N GLY A 125 -16.36 -9.02 -19.81
CA GLY A 125 -16.84 -10.12 -20.65
C GLY A 125 -17.28 -9.61 -22.02
#